data_AF-A0A0H5QGS3-F1
#
_entry.id   AF-A0A0H5QGS3-F1
#
_cell.length_a   1.000
_cell.length_b   1.000
_cell.length_c   1.000
_cell.angle_alpha   90.00
_cell.angle_beta   90.00
_cell.angle_gamma   90.00
#
_symmetry.space_group_name_H-M   'P 1'
#
loop_
_entity.id
_entity.type
_entity.pdbx_description
1 polymer ?
#
loop_
_entity_poly.entity_id
_entity_poly.type
_entity_poly.pdbx_seq_one_letter_code
_entity_poly.pdbx_strand_id
1 'polypeptide(L)'
;MGLLTRFFNATIDITAKHLASRMRDGGVLHRTRFHQFVIKFGQRYYTGPVSDAKATKAGAEMLASYTLLGVTYTAVFWQVKIFFNRRMMSDKEDRAQMDDEKP
;
A
#
# COMPACT_ATOMS: atom_id res chain seq x y z
N MET A 1 -13.19 -15.92 -7.75
CA MET A 1 -12.47 -14.73 -7.23
C MET A 1 -13.48 -13.65 -6.89
N GLY A 2 -13.46 -13.11 -5.67
CA GLY A 2 -14.44 -12.13 -5.19
C GLY A 2 -14.29 -10.75 -5.82
N LEU A 3 -15.36 -9.94 -5.74
CA LEU A 3 -15.42 -8.57 -6.26
C LEU A 3 -14.28 -7.69 -5.72
N LEU A 4 -13.94 -7.84 -4.43
CA LEU A 4 -12.87 -7.10 -3.78
C LEU A 4 -11.50 -7.35 -4.43
N THR A 5 -11.20 -8.62 -4.74
CA THR A 5 -9.95 -9.02 -5.41
C THR A 5 -9.85 -8.42 -6.80
N ARG A 6 -10.98 -8.34 -7.52
CA ARG A 6 -11.03 -7.70 -8.86
C ARG A 6 -10.74 -6.21 -8.77
N PHE A 7 -11.33 -5.50 -7.82
CA PHE A 7 -11.05 -4.08 -7.62
C PHE A 7 -9.59 -3.84 -7.24
N PHE A 8 -9.04 -4.63 -6.32
CA PHE A 8 -7.65 -4.51 -5.90
C PHE A 8 -6.67 -4.69 -7.08
N ASN A 9 -6.89 -5.73 -7.88
CA ASN A 9 -6.08 -6.00 -9.06
C ASN A 9 -6.24 -4.89 -10.13
N ALA A 10 -7.45 -4.37 -10.32
CA ALA A 10 -7.69 -3.27 -11.26
C ALA A 10 -6.97 -1.99 -10.82
N THR A 11 -6.99 -1.66 -9.53
CA THR A 11 -6.26 -0.51 -8.98
C THR A 11 -4.76 -0.67 -9.21
N ILE A 12 -4.18 -1.82 -8.88
CA ILE A 12 -2.75 -2.10 -9.12
C ILE A 12 -2.41 -1.91 -10.59
N ASP A 13 -3.18 -2.51 -11.50
CA ASP A 13 -2.92 -2.45 -12.94
C ASP A 13 -2.98 -1.00 -13.47
N ILE A 14 -3.99 -0.21 -13.07
CA ILE A 14 -4.12 1.19 -13.47
C ILE A 14 -2.94 2.02 -12.93
N THR A 15 -2.62 1.90 -11.65
CA THR A 15 -1.51 2.64 -11.03
C THR A 15 -0.18 2.28 -11.67
N ALA A 16 0.07 0.99 -11.89
CA ALA A 16 1.31 0.49 -12.48
C ALA A 16 1.48 0.96 -13.93
N LYS A 17 0.41 0.89 -14.74
CA LYS A 17 0.41 1.39 -16.12
C LYS A 17 0.73 2.88 -16.17
N HIS A 18 0.06 3.67 -15.34
CA HIS A 18 0.31 5.11 -15.29
C HIS A 18 1.76 5.41 -14.86
N LEU A 19 2.27 4.72 -13.84
CA LEU A 19 3.64 4.91 -13.36
C LEU A 19 4.67 4.52 -14.43
N ALA A 20 4.49 3.36 -15.08
CA ALA A 20 5.36 2.90 -16.15
C ALA A 20 5.35 3.84 -17.37
N SER A 21 4.18 4.36 -17.76
CA SER A 21 4.07 5.36 -18.84
C SER A 21 4.85 6.63 -18.50
N ARG A 22 4.64 7.20 -17.31
CA ARG A 22 5.35 8.40 -16.86
C ARG A 22 6.87 8.22 -16.80
N MET A 23 7.31 7.01 -16.48
CA MET A 23 8.73 6.64 -16.53
C MET A 23 9.28 6.52 -17.95
N ARG A 24 8.48 6.03 -18.90
CA ARG A 24 8.87 5.87 -20.30
C ARG A 24 8.86 7.18 -21.08
N ASP A 25 7.91 8.06 -20.81
CA ASP A 25 7.67 9.27 -21.62
C ASP A 25 8.63 10.43 -21.27
N GLY A 26 9.71 10.18 -20.52
CA GLY A 26 10.80 11.15 -20.34
C GLY A 26 10.59 12.22 -19.27
N GLY A 27 9.56 12.10 -18.43
CA GLY A 27 9.29 13.06 -17.34
C GLY A 27 10.34 13.05 -16.23
N VAL A 28 10.14 13.83 -15.16
CA VAL A 28 11.03 13.91 -13.98
C VAL A 28 11.52 12.54 -13.52
N LEU A 29 10.64 11.53 -13.56
CA LEU A 29 10.97 10.16 -13.19
C LEU A 29 12.06 9.54 -14.07
N HIS A 30 12.11 9.76 -15.39
CA HIS A 30 13.02 9.07 -16.32
C HIS A 30 14.52 9.34 -16.03
N ARG A 31 14.89 10.52 -15.53
CA ARG A 31 16.29 10.84 -15.15
C ARG A 31 16.58 10.72 -13.65
N THR A 32 15.60 10.28 -12.86
CA THR A 32 15.81 10.13 -11.41
C THR A 32 16.47 8.81 -11.06
N ARG A 33 17.24 8.80 -9.96
CA ARG A 33 17.69 7.57 -9.30
C ARG A 33 16.54 6.59 -9.02
N PHE A 34 15.33 7.12 -8.82
CA PHE A 34 14.14 6.33 -8.62
C PHE A 34 13.80 5.45 -9.83
N HIS A 35 13.86 5.95 -11.06
CA HIS A 35 13.59 5.13 -12.25
C HIS A 35 14.59 3.99 -12.43
N GLN A 36 15.88 4.26 -12.22
CA GLN A 36 16.91 3.21 -12.23
C GLN A 36 16.67 2.16 -11.13
N PHE A 37 16.21 2.58 -9.96
CA PHE A 37 15.83 1.66 -8.88
C PHE A 37 14.64 0.79 -9.30
N VAL A 38 13.59 1.37 -9.89
CA VAL A 38 12.42 0.63 -10.37
C VAL A 38 12.80 -0.40 -11.43
N ILE A 39 13.68 -0.06 -12.38
CA ILE A 39 14.21 -1.01 -13.37
C ILE A 39 14.96 -2.15 -12.67
N LYS A 40 15.93 -1.84 -11.81
CA LYS A 40 16.71 -2.87 -11.08
C LYS A 40 15.80 -3.75 -10.23
N PHE A 41 14.80 -3.17 -9.60
CA PHE A 41 13.83 -3.89 -8.79
C PHE A 41 13.00 -4.84 -9.63
N GLY A 42 12.47 -4.40 -10.77
CA GLY A 42 11.73 -5.24 -11.71
C GLY A 42 12.59 -6.34 -12.35
N GLN A 43 13.85 -6.07 -12.66
CA GLN A 43 14.79 -7.04 -13.23
C GLN A 43 15.04 -8.23 -12.30
N ARG A 44 14.96 -8.06 -10.97
CA ARG A 44 15.14 -9.16 -9.99
C ARG A 44 14.09 -10.28 -10.12
N TYR A 45 12.97 -10.01 -10.77
CA TYR A 45 11.90 -11.00 -10.96
C TYR A 45 12.09 -11.87 -12.21
N TYR A 46 13.13 -11.61 -12.99
CA TYR A 46 13.44 -12.39 -14.18
C TYR A 46 14.78 -13.10 -13.99
N THR A 47 14.84 -14.37 -14.41
CA THR A 47 16.05 -15.19 -14.35
C THR A 47 17.12 -14.79 -15.36
N GLY A 48 16.76 -13.97 -16.35
CA GLY A 48 17.67 -13.43 -17.35
C GLY A 48 17.42 -11.94 -17.60
N PRO A 49 18.37 -11.24 -18.25
CA PRO A 49 18.22 -9.83 -18.60
C PRO A 49 16.99 -9.63 -19.48
N VAL A 50 16.12 -8.70 -19.09
CA VAL A 50 14.97 -8.28 -19.89
C VAL A 50 15.13 -6.82 -20.30
N SER A 51 14.33 -6.37 -21.26
CA SER A 51 14.35 -4.97 -21.66
C SER A 51 13.95 -4.04 -20.50
N ASP A 52 14.54 -2.84 -20.46
CA ASP A 52 14.22 -1.82 -19.46
C ASP A 52 12.73 -1.53 -19.39
N ALA A 53 12.02 -1.55 -20.52
CA ALA A 53 10.57 -1.38 -20.55
C ALA A 53 9.82 -2.49 -19.79
N LYS A 54 10.25 -3.75 -19.95
CA LYS A 54 9.65 -4.91 -19.27
C LYS A 54 9.98 -4.92 -17.79
N ALA A 55 11.24 -4.60 -17.43
CA ALA A 55 11.67 -4.44 -16.05
C ALA A 55 10.94 -3.28 -15.37
N THR A 56 10.82 -2.12 -16.03
CA THR A 56 10.10 -0.94 -15.51
C THR A 56 8.64 -1.28 -15.21
N LYS A 57 7.96 -1.98 -16.11
CA LYS A 57 6.57 -2.39 -15.90
C LYS A 57 6.42 -3.30 -14.69
N ALA A 58 7.25 -4.36 -14.59
CA ALA A 58 7.21 -5.27 -13.46
C ALA A 58 7.56 -4.57 -12.12
N GLY A 59 8.54 -3.67 -12.14
CA GLY A 59 8.90 -2.86 -10.97
C GLY A 59 7.76 -1.93 -10.54
N ALA A 60 7.06 -1.32 -11.49
CA ALA A 60 5.91 -0.46 -11.22
C ALA A 60 4.72 -1.26 -10.64
N GLU A 61 4.42 -2.44 -11.17
CA GLU A 61 3.39 -3.34 -10.66
C GLU A 61 3.66 -3.75 -9.20
N MET A 62 4.91 -4.12 -8.91
CA MET A 62 5.32 -4.46 -7.55
C MET A 62 5.24 -3.27 -6.60
N LEU A 63 5.70 -2.09 -7.01
CA LEU A 63 5.64 -0.89 -6.19
C LEU A 63 4.20 -0.51 -5.86
N ALA A 64 3.30 -0.55 -6.86
CA ALA A 64 1.88 -0.31 -6.66
C ALA A 64 1.27 -1.32 -5.68
N SER A 65 1.63 -2.61 -5.83
CA SER A 65 1.15 -3.68 -4.94
C SER A 65 1.61 -3.48 -3.49
N TYR A 66 2.90 -3.20 -3.26
CA TYR A 66 3.42 -2.94 -1.92
C TYR A 66 2.81 -1.68 -1.29
N THR A 67 2.59 -0.64 -2.10
CA THR A 67 1.94 0.59 -1.62
C THR A 67 0.51 0.31 -1.17
N LEU A 68 -0.27 -0.41 -1.98
CA LEU A 68 -1.65 -0.76 -1.64
C LEU A 68 -1.73 -1.65 -0.38
N LEU A 69 -0.83 -2.63 -0.27
CA LEU A 69 -0.73 -3.49 0.92
C LEU A 69 -0.36 -2.67 2.16
N GLY A 70 0.62 -1.76 2.06
CA GLY A 70 1.05 -0.90 3.16
C GLY A 70 -0.06 0.06 3.64
N VAL A 71 -0.79 0.68 2.70
CA VAL A 71 -1.95 1.53 3.01
C VAL A 71 -3.03 0.69 3.70
N THR A 72 -3.33 -0.50 3.19
CA THR A 72 -4.32 -1.41 3.77
C THR A 72 -3.95 -1.80 5.21
N TYR A 73 -2.70 -2.20 5.44
CA TYR A 73 -2.21 -2.57 6.76
C TYR A 73 -2.29 -1.39 7.75
N THR A 74 -1.90 -0.21 7.29
CA THR A 74 -1.97 1.03 8.10
C THR A 74 -3.41 1.35 8.47
N ALA A 75 -4.35 1.24 7.54
CA ALA A 75 -5.78 1.47 7.80
C ALA A 75 -6.34 0.49 8.83
N VAL A 76 -6.04 -0.81 8.70
CA VAL A 76 -6.45 -1.84 9.66
C VAL A 76 -5.86 -1.56 11.04
N PHE A 77 -4.57 -1.26 11.13
CA PHE A 77 -3.92 -0.93 12.40
C PHE A 77 -4.60 0.27 13.08
N TRP A 78 -4.94 1.29 12.30
CA TRP A 78 -5.61 2.48 12.83
C TRP A 78 -7.03 2.18 13.33
N GLN A 79 -7.79 1.36 12.61
CA GLN A 79 -9.11 0.91 13.05
C GLN A 79 -9.04 0.08 14.33
N VAL A 80 -8.08 -0.84 14.43
CA VAL A 80 -7.85 -1.64 15.64
C VAL A 80 -7.49 -0.73 16.83
N LYS A 81 -6.60 0.24 16.62
CA LYS A 81 -6.24 1.22 17.65
C LYS A 81 -7.45 2.01 18.13
N ILE A 82 -8.31 2.48 17.22
CA ILE A 82 -9.54 3.20 17.59
C ILE A 82 -10.49 2.31 18.37
N PHE A 83 -10.69 1.06 17.94
CA PHE A 83 -11.55 0.11 18.62
C PHE A 83 -11.12 -0.10 20.08
N PHE A 84 -9.83 -0.38 20.31
CA PHE A 84 -9.31 -0.53 21.68
C PHE A 84 -9.38 0.76 22.49
N ASN A 85 -9.11 1.92 21.88
CA ASN A 85 -9.19 3.19 22.57
C ASN A 85 -10.63 3.51 23.02
N ARG A 86 -11.63 3.22 22.16
CA ARG A 86 -13.06 3.34 22.51
C ARG A 86 -13.45 2.39 23.64
N ARG A 87 -12.98 1.14 23.59
CA ARG A 87 -13.27 0.15 24.63
C ARG A 87 -12.67 0.54 25.99
N MET A 88 -11.42 1.02 26.00
CA MET A 88 -10.78 1.51 27.23
C MET A 88 -11.46 2.76 27.81
N MET A 89 -12.07 3.60 26.97
CA MET A 89 -12.83 4.78 27.44
C MET A 89 -14.17 4.36 28.06
N SER A 90 -14.89 3.43 27.42
CA SER A 90 -16.12 2.83 27.97
C SER A 90 -15.86 2.17 29.33
N ASP A 91 -14.82 1.34 29.43
CA ASP A 91 -14.47 0.66 30.68
C ASP A 91 -14.07 1.64 31.80
N LYS A 92 -13.62 2.86 31.46
CA LYS A 92 -13.30 3.90 32.45
C LYS A 92 -14.54 4.66 32.92
N GLU A 93 -15.46 4.95 32.01
CA GLU A 93 -16.74 5.59 32.34
C GLU A 93 -17.60 4.67 33.23
N ASP A 94 -17.66 3.38 32.91
CA ASP A 94 -18.39 2.38 33.71
C ASP A 94 -17.81 2.23 35.12
N ARG A 95 -16.47 2.28 35.26
CA ARG A 95 -15.81 2.23 36.58
C ARG A 95 -15.98 3.51 37.39
N ALA A 96 -15.94 4.67 36.74
CA ALA A 96 -16.16 5.95 37.42
C ALA A 96 -17.59 6.04 37.99
N GLN A 97 -18.60 5.53 37.27
CA GLN A 97 -19.96 5.45 37.80
C GLN A 97 -20.11 4.52 39.00
N MET A 98 -19.40 3.38 39.03
CA MET A 98 -19.42 2.46 40.17
C MET A 98 -18.75 3.03 41.43
N ASP A 99 -17.74 3.89 41.26
CA ASP A 99 -17.04 4.53 42.38
C ASP A 99 -17.86 5.71 42.96
N ASP A 100 -18.65 6.42 42.15
CA ASP A 100 -19.57 7.48 42.60
C ASP A 100 -20.84 6.94 43.30
N GLU A 101 -21.21 5.67 43.07
CA GLU A 101 -22.35 5.00 43.73
C GLU A 101 -22.03 4.39 45.10
N LYS A 102 -20.78 4.50 45.57
CA LYS A 102 -20.37 3.95 46.86
C LYS A 102 -20.62 4.97 47.98
N PRO A 103 -21.50 4.69 48.96
CA PRO A 103 -21.86 5.62 50.03
C PRO A 103 -20.75 5.84 51.06
#